data_AF-A0A434F420-F1
#
_entry.id   AF-A0A434F420-F1
#
_cell.length_a   1.000
_cell.length_b   1.000
_cell.length_c   1.000
_cell.angle_alpha   90.00
_cell.angle_beta   90.00
_cell.angle_gamma   90.00
#
_symmetry.space_group_name_H-M   'P 1'
#
loop_
_entity.id
_entity.type
_entity.pdbx_description
1 polymer ?
#
loop_
_entity_poly.entity_id
_entity_poly.type
_entity_poly.pdbx_seq_one_letter_code
_entity_poly.pdbx_strand_id
1 'polypeptide(L)'
;MKILLAGETFSATTTVASGVEVLTSAAYVNGAAAFNAALAAEGISVTQIGGERCPAEFPYDLGALAPYKAVVISDVGALSLLVTPEARAGRVGVNRLDVLKAYVEGGGGLMLAGGYMGFQGMFGT
;
A
#
# COMPACT_ATOMS: atom_id res chain seq x y z
N MET A 1 7.86 -18.12 6.79
CA MET A 1 7.03 -17.71 5.61
C MET A 1 7.26 -16.23 5.33
N LYS A 2 7.22 -15.74 4.08
CA LYS A 2 7.41 -14.31 3.75
C LYS A 2 6.17 -13.74 3.08
N ILE A 3 5.72 -12.56 3.51
CA ILE A 3 4.59 -11.83 2.91
C ILE A 3 4.98 -10.39 2.58
N LEU A 4 4.31 -9.81 1.60
CA LEU A 4 4.39 -8.39 1.26
C LEU A 4 3.16 -7.68 1.83
N LEU A 5 3.35 -6.61 2.59
CA LEU A 5 2.29 -5.70 3.00
C LEU A 5 2.47 -4.37 2.26
N ALA A 6 1.46 -3.94 1.51
CA ALA A 6 1.40 -2.64 0.86
C ALA A 6 0.36 -1.77 1.57
N GLY A 7 0.80 -0.66 2.17
CA GLY A 7 -0.05 0.31 2.83
C GLY A 7 0.15 0.44 4.34
N GLU A 8 -0.95 0.76 5.02
CA GLU A 8 -1.04 1.02 6.47
C GLU A 8 -0.15 2.16 6.98
N THR A 9 0.19 3.12 6.11
CA THR A 9 0.93 4.32 6.51
C THR A 9 0.20 5.56 6.03
N PHE A 10 0.14 6.55 6.92
CA PHE A 10 -0.69 7.73 6.76
C PHE A 10 0.13 8.96 7.08
N SER A 11 0.15 9.92 6.16
CA SER A 11 0.67 11.27 6.40
C SER A 11 -0.51 12.24 6.44
N ALA A 12 -0.65 12.96 7.54
CA ALA A 12 -1.69 13.97 7.72
C ALA A 12 -1.05 15.35 7.84
N THR A 13 -1.54 16.30 7.05
CA THR A 13 -1.24 17.73 7.23
C THR A 13 -2.46 18.40 7.84
N THR A 14 -2.27 19.04 9.00
CA THR A 14 -3.35 19.69 9.74
C THR A 14 -3.09 21.18 9.79
N THR A 15 -4.08 21.96 9.37
CA THR A 15 -4.07 23.42 9.50
C THR A 15 -5.07 23.83 10.56
N VAL A 16 -4.60 24.53 11.59
CA VAL A 16 -5.42 25.06 12.69
C VAL A 16 -5.35 26.57 12.65
N ALA A 17 -6.51 27.23 12.54
CA ALA A 17 -6.62 28.68 12.61
C ALA A 17 -7.24 29.09 13.95
N SER A 18 -6.60 30.03 14.65
CA SER A 18 -7.08 30.57 15.92
C SER A 18 -6.81 32.08 15.97
N GLY A 19 -7.86 32.89 16.01
CA GLY A 19 -7.75 34.35 15.93
C GLY A 19 -7.06 34.81 14.64
N VAL A 20 -5.89 35.43 14.78
CA VAL A 20 -5.06 35.91 13.65
C VAL A 20 -3.93 34.96 13.27
N GLU A 21 -3.83 33.81 13.93
CA GLU A 21 -2.75 32.84 13.74
C GLU A 21 -3.23 31.61 12.96
N VAL A 22 -2.33 31.08 12.12
CA VAL A 22 -2.51 29.82 11.41
C VAL A 22 -1.30 28.94 11.66
N LEU A 23 -1.52 27.79 12.29
CA LEU A 23 -0.50 26.76 12.50
C LEU A 23 -0.71 25.65 11.47
N THR A 24 0.38 25.19 10.84
CA THR A 24 0.38 23.98 10.02
C THR A 24 1.31 22.95 10.64
N SER A 25 0.82 21.73 10.85
CA SER A 25 1.61 20.60 11.34
C SER A 25 1.47 19.40 10.40
N ALA A 26 2.45 18.51 10.44
CA ALA A 26 2.43 17.24 9.73
C ALA A 26 2.70 16.09 10.71
N ALA A 27 1.96 15.00 10.56
CA ALA A 27 2.13 13.78 11.34
C ALA A 27 2.19 12.57 10.40
N TYR A 28 2.98 11.57 10.78
CA TYR A 28 3.08 10.29 10.09
C TYR A 28 2.75 9.17 11.08
N VAL A 29 1.93 8.21 10.66
CA VAL A 29 1.51 7.06 11.46
C VAL A 29 1.65 5.79 10.63
N ASN A 30 2.17 4.72 11.25
CA ASN A 30 2.13 3.37 10.70
C ASN A 30 1.13 2.52 11.51
N GLY A 31 -0.02 2.20 10.89
CA GLY A 31 -1.09 1.39 11.48
C GLY A 31 -0.78 -0.10 11.56
N ALA A 32 0.20 -0.59 10.80
CA ALA A 32 0.53 -2.02 10.72
C ALA A 32 1.36 -2.55 11.90
N ALA A 33 1.74 -1.72 12.88
CA ALA A 33 2.68 -2.13 13.93
C ALA A 33 2.21 -3.39 14.69
N ALA A 34 0.92 -3.43 15.10
CA ALA A 34 0.36 -4.58 15.79
C ALA A 34 0.24 -5.81 14.87
N PHE A 35 -0.15 -5.62 13.61
CA PHE A 35 -0.23 -6.68 12.60
C PHE A 35 1.14 -7.32 12.35
N ASN A 36 2.17 -6.50 12.13
CA ASN A 36 3.54 -6.94 11.93
C ASN A 36 4.08 -7.70 13.15
N ALA A 37 3.80 -7.22 14.36
CA ALA A 37 4.21 -7.88 15.60
C ALA A 37 3.54 -9.24 15.78
N ALA A 38 2.24 -9.35 15.50
CA ALA A 38 1.51 -10.61 15.58
C ALA A 38 2.05 -11.64 14.58
N LEU A 39 2.31 -11.24 13.34
CA LEU A 39 2.90 -12.13 12.34
C LEU A 39 4.34 -12.56 12.69
N ALA A 40 5.14 -11.64 13.23
CA ALA A 40 6.48 -11.96 13.69
C ALA A 40 6.47 -13.01 14.83
N ALA A 41 5.50 -12.94 15.75
CA ALA A 41 5.34 -13.93 16.82
C ALA A 41 5.06 -15.35 16.28
N GLU A 42 4.42 -15.45 15.11
CA GLU A 42 4.16 -16.71 14.39
C GLU A 42 5.28 -17.11 13.41
N GLY A 43 6.43 -16.42 13.42
CA GLY A 43 7.56 -16.72 12.53
C GLY A 43 7.33 -16.33 11.06
N ILE A 44 6.41 -15.39 10.81
CA ILE A 44 6.11 -14.86 9.48
C ILE A 44 6.86 -13.54 9.28
N SER A 45 7.72 -13.49 8.27
CA SER A 45 8.45 -12.29 7.88
C SER A 45 7.57 -11.40 7.01
N VAL A 46 7.42 -10.13 7.41
CA VAL A 46 6.67 -9.12 6.66
C VAL A 46 7.64 -8.13 6.02
N THR A 47 7.49 -7.89 4.73
CA THR A 47 8.08 -6.72 4.06
C THR A 47 6.96 -5.70 3.87
N GLN A 48 7.03 -4.56 4.56
CA GLN A 48 6.05 -3.49 4.42
C GLN A 48 6.55 -2.40 3.45
N ILE A 49 5.71 -2.05 2.48
CA ILE A 49 5.83 -0.85 1.64
C ILE A 49 4.74 0.11 2.10
N GLY A 50 5.12 1.28 2.60
CA GLY A 50 4.14 2.31 2.99
C GLY A 50 3.26 2.76 1.82
N GLY A 51 2.04 3.19 2.10
CA GLY A 51 1.08 3.68 1.11
C GLY A 51 1.66 4.77 0.21
N GLU A 52 2.43 5.70 0.78
CA GLU A 52 3.12 6.78 0.04
C GLU A 52 4.25 6.27 -0.88
N ARG A 53 4.80 5.09 -0.60
CA ARG A 53 5.87 4.46 -1.38
C ARG A 53 5.35 3.48 -2.42
N CYS A 54 4.11 3.00 -2.30
CA CYS A 54 3.49 2.07 -3.23
C CYS A 54 3.62 2.50 -4.71
N PRO A 55 3.40 3.77 -5.10
CA PRO A 55 3.59 4.21 -6.48
C PRO A 55 4.95 3.85 -7.04
N ALA A 56 6.02 4.10 -6.30
CA ALA A 56 7.40 3.89 -6.75
C ALA A 56 7.90 2.46 -6.58
N GLU A 57 7.50 1.79 -5.50
CA GLU A 57 8.18 0.59 -5.01
C GLU A 57 7.36 -0.69 -5.09
N PHE A 58 6.04 -0.61 -5.30
CA PHE A 58 5.24 -1.81 -5.44
C PHE A 58 5.72 -2.63 -6.66
N PRO A 59 5.89 -3.96 -6.53
CA PRO A 59 6.46 -4.83 -7.56
C PRO A 59 5.92 -4.62 -8.97
N TYR A 60 6.82 -4.58 -9.95
CA TYR A 60 6.52 -4.34 -11.37
C TYR A 60 6.29 -5.63 -12.17
N ASP A 61 6.68 -6.79 -11.64
CA ASP A 61 6.58 -8.06 -12.34
C ASP A 61 6.39 -9.24 -11.38
N LEU A 62 6.08 -10.40 -11.96
CA LEU A 62 5.89 -11.64 -11.21
C LEU A 62 7.15 -12.13 -10.50
N GLY A 63 8.34 -11.86 -11.08
CA GLY A 63 9.61 -12.26 -10.48
C GLY A 63 9.84 -11.55 -9.14
N ALA A 64 9.49 -10.26 -9.07
CA ALA A 64 9.54 -9.48 -7.84
C ALA A 64 8.49 -9.91 -6.80
N LEU A 65 7.37 -10.52 -7.21
CA LEU A 65 6.36 -11.10 -6.32
C LEU A 65 6.66 -12.54 -5.87
N ALA A 66 7.43 -13.30 -6.66
CA ALA A 66 7.70 -14.72 -6.43
C ALA A 66 8.25 -15.06 -5.02
N PRO A 67 9.07 -14.22 -4.35
CA PRO A 67 9.54 -14.51 -2.99
C PRO A 67 8.43 -14.50 -1.93
N TYR A 68 7.28 -13.88 -2.20
CA TYR A 68 6.19 -13.70 -1.26
C TYR A 68 5.13 -14.78 -1.42
N LYS A 69 4.72 -15.39 -0.31
CA LYS A 69 3.62 -16.38 -0.27
C LYS A 69 2.25 -15.72 -0.27
N ALA A 70 2.19 -14.48 0.22
CA ALA A 70 1.00 -13.65 0.10
C ALA A 70 1.35 -12.18 -0.08
N VAL A 71 0.46 -11.46 -0.73
CA VAL A 71 0.44 -10.00 -0.82
C VAL A 71 -0.78 -9.49 -0.06
N VAL A 72 -0.57 -8.55 0.84
CA VAL A 72 -1.61 -7.85 1.59
C VAL A 72 -1.66 -6.41 1.08
N ILE A 73 -2.83 -5.96 0.65
CA ILE A 73 -3.09 -4.57 0.28
C ILE A 73 -4.06 -4.02 1.31
N SER A 74 -3.66 -2.97 2.03
CA SER A 74 -4.42 -2.45 3.15
C SER A 74 -4.36 -0.93 3.19
N ASP A 75 -5.53 -0.31 3.13
CA ASP A 75 -5.70 1.15 3.05
C ASP A 75 -4.88 1.83 1.92
N VAL A 76 -4.87 1.20 0.74
CA VAL A 76 -4.21 1.69 -0.49
C VAL A 76 -5.19 1.66 -1.66
N GLY A 77 -5.36 2.83 -2.29
CA GLY A 77 -6.21 2.96 -3.49
C GLY A 77 -5.55 2.39 -4.75
N ALA A 78 -6.36 1.93 -5.71
CA ALA A 78 -5.90 1.34 -6.95
C ALA A 78 -4.95 2.25 -7.76
N LEU A 79 -5.14 3.57 -7.71
CA LEU A 79 -4.26 4.53 -8.39
C LEU A 79 -2.82 4.47 -7.89
N SER A 80 -2.59 4.17 -6.61
CA SER A 80 -1.23 3.99 -6.08
C SER A 80 -0.52 2.79 -6.69
N LEU A 81 -1.26 1.82 -7.24
CA LEU A 81 -0.71 0.68 -7.97
C LEU A 81 -0.70 0.91 -9.49
N LEU A 82 -1.63 1.68 -10.04
CA LEU A 82 -1.71 1.93 -11.49
C LEU A 82 -0.82 3.07 -11.97
N VAL A 83 -0.64 4.12 -11.15
CA VAL A 83 0.14 5.31 -11.52
C VAL A 83 1.59 5.12 -11.05
N THR A 84 2.36 4.35 -11.83
CA THR A 84 3.81 4.20 -11.64
C THR A 84 4.55 5.52 -11.92
N PRO A 85 5.83 5.67 -11.52
CA PRO A 85 6.64 6.84 -11.88
C PRO A 85 6.72 7.06 -13.39
N GLU A 86 6.74 6.00 -14.19
CA GLU A 86 6.72 6.05 -15.66
C GLU A 86 5.37 6.59 -16.16
N ALA A 87 4.26 6.05 -15.66
CA ALA A 87 2.91 6.51 -16.01
C ALA A 87 2.72 7.99 -15.64
N ARG A 88 3.18 8.40 -14.45
CA ARG A 88 3.15 9.80 -14.01
C ARG A 88 4.00 10.72 -14.89
N ALA A 89 5.09 10.20 -15.45
CA ALA A 89 5.94 10.91 -16.40
C ALA A 89 5.40 10.91 -17.85
N GLY A 90 4.18 10.41 -18.08
CA GLY A 90 3.56 10.35 -19.41
C GLY A 90 4.09 9.22 -20.31
N ARG A 91 4.80 8.24 -19.74
CA ARG A 91 5.25 7.04 -20.46
C ARG A 91 4.29 5.89 -20.21
N VAL A 92 4.35 4.87 -21.05
CA VAL A 92 3.62 3.61 -20.80
C VAL A 92 4.15 2.97 -19.52
N GLY A 93 3.30 2.85 -18.51
CA GLY A 93 3.60 2.19 -17.24
C GLY A 93 3.07 0.75 -17.21
N VAL A 94 3.48 0.00 -16.18
CA VAL A 94 2.98 -1.37 -15.95
C VAL A 94 1.63 -1.33 -15.26
N ASN A 95 0.68 -2.14 -15.73
CA ASN A 95 -0.54 -2.44 -14.98
C ASN A 95 -0.24 -3.45 -13.86
N ARG A 96 0.07 -2.96 -12.66
CA ARG A 96 0.39 -3.83 -11.52
C ARG A 96 -0.81 -4.63 -10.99
N LEU A 97 -2.05 -4.29 -11.39
CA LEU A 97 -3.22 -5.12 -11.09
C LEU A 97 -3.26 -6.39 -11.96
N ASP A 98 -2.82 -6.30 -13.22
CA ASP A 98 -2.68 -7.49 -14.08
C ASP A 98 -1.55 -8.40 -13.55
N VAL A 99 -0.47 -7.81 -13.05
CA VAL A 99 0.62 -8.55 -12.39
C VAL A 99 0.10 -9.28 -11.13
N LEU A 100 -0.70 -8.61 -10.31
CA LEU A 100 -1.34 -9.22 -9.13
C LEU A 100 -2.32 -10.33 -9.51
N LYS A 101 -3.13 -10.13 -10.56
CA LYS A 101 -4.02 -11.15 -11.09
C LYS A 101 -3.22 -12.40 -11.48
N ALA A 102 -2.18 -12.23 -12.30
CA ALA A 102 -1.33 -13.34 -12.72
C ALA A 102 -0.62 -14.03 -11.54
N TYR A 103 -0.22 -13.28 -10.51
CA TYR A 103 0.35 -13.82 -9.28
C TYR A 103 -0.65 -14.73 -8.54
N VAL A 104 -1.90 -14.30 -8.43
CA VAL A 104 -2.97 -15.09 -7.79
C VAL A 104 -3.34 -16.32 -8.64
N GLU A 105 -3.46 -16.16 -9.96
CA GLU A 105 -3.67 -17.27 -10.89
C GLU A 105 -2.53 -18.30 -10.82
N GLY A 106 -1.32 -17.87 -10.51
CA GLY A 106 -0.15 -18.71 -10.24
C GLY A 106 -0.11 -19.35 -8.84
N GLY A 107 -1.15 -19.18 -8.02
CA GLY A 107 -1.26 -19.76 -6.68
C GLY A 107 -0.76 -18.88 -5.53
N GLY A 108 -0.45 -17.61 -5.80
CA GLY A 108 -0.12 -16.63 -4.77
C GLY A 108 -1.32 -16.21 -3.92
N GLY A 109 -1.12 -16.01 -2.62
CA GLY A 109 -2.19 -15.53 -1.73
C GLY A 109 -2.40 -14.02 -1.88
N LEU A 110 -3.64 -13.57 -1.98
CA LEU A 110 -3.98 -12.14 -1.96
C LEU A 110 -4.98 -11.85 -0.83
N MET A 111 -4.66 -10.87 0.01
CA MET A 111 -5.57 -10.30 1.00
C MET A 111 -5.78 -8.82 0.71
N LEU A 112 -7.03 -8.42 0.51
CA LEU A 112 -7.44 -7.02 0.58
C LEU A 112 -7.99 -6.76 1.98
N ALA A 113 -7.27 -5.99 2.78
CA ALA A 113 -7.74 -5.51 4.08
C ALA A 113 -8.40 -4.13 3.87
N GLY A 114 -9.60 -3.99 4.46
CA GLY A 114 -10.41 -2.78 4.29
C GLY A 114 -9.80 -1.54 4.93
N GLY A 115 -10.35 -0.39 4.61
CA GLY A 115 -9.88 0.92 5.05
C GLY A 115 -10.56 2.01 4.22
N TYR A 116 -10.28 3.27 4.53
CA TYR A 116 -10.86 4.40 3.81
C TYR A 116 -10.43 4.40 2.34
N MET A 117 -9.23 3.93 2.03
CA MET A 117 -8.65 3.84 0.70
C MET A 117 -8.72 2.42 0.11
N GLY A 118 -9.41 1.49 0.78
CA GLY A 118 -9.65 0.14 0.29
C GLY A 118 -10.93 0.03 -0.55
N PHE A 119 -11.07 -1.04 -1.34
CA PHE A 119 -12.26 -1.34 -2.14
C PHE A 119 -12.75 -0.16 -3.00
N GLN A 120 -13.88 0.46 -2.64
CA GLN A 120 -14.47 1.61 -3.34
C GLN A 120 -13.83 2.96 -2.97
N GLY A 121 -12.93 2.99 -1.98
CA GLY A 121 -12.26 4.20 -1.51
C GLY A 121 -13.15 5.09 -0.62
N MET A 122 -12.63 6.29 -0.32
CA MET A 122 -13.06 7.12 0.82
C MET A 122 -14.53 7.58 0.72
N PHE A 123 -15.06 7.61 -0.49
CA PHE A 123 -16.39 8.14 -0.78
C PHE A 123 -17.38 7.11 -1.30
N GLY A 124 -16.98 5.83 -1.42
CA GLY A 124 -17.85 4.70 -1.75
C GLY A 124 -18.87 4.95 -2.87
N THR A 125 -18.54 4.62 -4.12
CA THR A 125 -19.52 4.65 -5.23
C THR A 125 -20.17 3.30 -5.47
#